data_AF-A0A7K0KQ94-F1
#
_entry.id   AF-A0A7K0KQ94-F1
#
_cell.length_a   1.000
_cell.length_b   1.000
_cell.length_c   1.000
_cell.angle_alpha   90.00
_cell.angle_beta   90.00
_cell.angle_gamma   90.00
#
_symmetry.space_group_name_H-M   'P 1'
#
loop_
_entity.id
_entity.type
_entity.pdbx_description
1 polymer ?
#
loop_
_entity_poly.entity_id
_entity_poly.type
_entity_poly.pdbx_seq_one_letter_code
_entity_poly.pdbx_strand_id
1 'polypeptide(L)' 'HVIHWQHGGATDLDNLVLLCHQHHQSLHEGGWAVSPTPARDGERFHPGHPAYWQFTPPAQTR' A
#
# COMPACT_ATOMS: atom_id res chain seq x y z
N HIS A 1 -7.66 -1.54 2.47
CA HIS A 1 -7.23 -2.80 1.84
C HIS A 1 -6.51 -2.48 0.55
N VAL A 2 -5.42 -3.18 0.23
CA VAL A 2 -4.67 -2.99 -1.01
C VAL A 2 -5.39 -3.66 -2.18
N ILE A 3 -5.77 -4.92 -2.02
CA ILE A 3 -6.84 -5.53 -2.82
C ILE A 3 -8.16 -5.14 -2.15
N HIS A 4 -8.99 -4.36 -2.84
CA HIS A 4 -10.26 -3.90 -2.28
C HIS A 4 -11.12 -5.07 -1.78
N TRP A 5 -11.78 -4.88 -0.63
CA TRP A 5 -12.69 -5.86 -0.04
C TRP A 5 -13.80 -6.30 -1.01
N GLN A 6 -14.39 -5.35 -1.76
CA GLN A 6 -15.42 -5.63 -2.75
C GLN A 6 -14.93 -6.51 -3.93
N HIS A 7 -13.62 -6.62 -4.12
CA HIS A 7 -12.99 -7.49 -5.12
C HIS A 7 -12.45 -8.80 -4.50
N GLY A 8 -12.88 -9.14 -3.28
CA GLY A 8 -12.47 -10.36 -2.57
C GLY A 8 -11.18 -10.23 -1.76
N GLY A 9 -10.66 -9.02 -1.55
CA GLY A 9 -9.50 -8.80 -0.70
C GLY A 9 -9.77 -9.17 0.76
N ALA A 10 -8.89 -9.99 1.34
CA ALA A 10 -8.99 -10.43 2.73
C ALA A 10 -8.77 -9.27 3.73
N THR A 11 -9.37 -9.38 4.91
CA THR A 11 -9.11 -8.45 6.02
C THR A 11 -8.03 -9.05 6.93
N ASP A 12 -6.78 -8.89 6.53
CA ASP A 12 -5.60 -9.33 7.28
C ASP A 12 -4.45 -8.33 7.10
N LEU A 13 -3.37 -8.49 7.87
CA LEU A 13 -2.27 -7.52 7.82
C LEU A 13 -1.52 -7.53 6.48
N ASP A 14 -1.51 -8.67 5.76
CA ASP A 14 -0.87 -8.78 4.46
C ASP A 14 -1.59 -7.94 3.39
N ASN A 15 -2.88 -7.67 3.56
CA ASN A 15 -3.70 -6.87 2.65
C ASN A 15 -4.13 -5.49 3.22
N LEU A 16 -3.67 -5.11 4.42
CA LEU A 16 -4.05 -3.85 5.06
C LEU A 16 -2.86 -2.89 5.24
N VAL A 17 -3.16 -1.61 5.06
CA VAL A 17 -2.24 -0.50 5.35
C VAL A 17 -3.00 0.55 6.16
N LEU A 18 -2.36 1.06 7.22
CA LEU A 18 -2.93 2.11 8.07
C LEU A 18 -2.52 3.48 7.53
N LEU A 19 -3.52 4.31 7.23
CA LEU A 19 -3.33 5.64 6.67
C LEU A 19 -4.27 6.63 7.35
N CYS A 20 -3.85 7.89 7.42
CA CYS A 20 -4.76 8.97 7.76
C CYS A 20 -5.72 9.24 6.59
N HIS A 21 -6.80 9.98 6.85
CA HIS A 21 -7.81 10.33 5.84
C HIS A 21 -7.21 10.89 4.54
N GLN A 22 -6.29 11.86 4.65
CA GLN A 22 -5.68 12.50 3.49
C GLN A 22 -4.90 11.51 2.61
N HIS A 23 -4.05 10.66 3.22
CA HIS A 23 -3.27 9.68 2.46
C HIS A 23 -4.13 8.53 1.93
N HIS A 24 -5.20 8.18 2.63
CA HIS A 24 -6.17 7.22 2.14
C HIS A 24 -6.88 7.73 0.88
N GLN A 25 -7.32 8.99 0.87
CA GLN A 25 -7.92 9.61 -0.30
C GLN A 25 -6.92 9.71 -1.47
N SER A 26 -5.65 10.03 -1.20
CA SER A 26 -4.61 10.08 -2.24
C SER A 26 -4.43 8.75 -2.99
N LEU A 27 -4.63 7.60 -2.34
CA LEU A 27 -4.59 6.28 -2.99
C LEU A 27 -5.86 5.98 -3.80
N HIS A 28 -7.03 6.41 -3.32
CA HIS A 28 -8.30 6.16 -4.04
C HIS A 28 -8.48 7.09 -5.24
N GLU A 29 -8.10 8.35 -5.11
CA GLU A 29 -8.48 9.41 -6.04
C GLU A 29 -7.27 10.21 -6.56
N GLY A 30 -6.19 10.28 -5.78
CA GLY A 30 -5.01 11.11 -6.09
C GLY A 30 -3.99 10.45 -7.02
N GLY A 31 -4.28 9.27 -7.56
CA GLY A 31 -3.40 8.56 -8.49
C GLY A 31 -2.13 7.97 -7.85
N TRP A 32 -2.03 7.96 -6.52
CA TRP A 32 -0.97 7.25 -5.82
C TRP A 32 -1.22 5.74 -5.89
N ALA A 33 -0.14 4.96 -5.92
CA ALA A 33 -0.19 3.51 -5.83
C ALA A 33 0.53 3.00 -4.57
N VAL A 34 0.16 1.80 -4.14
CA VAL A 34 0.81 1.08 -3.04
C VAL A 34 1.03 -0.38 -3.44
N SER A 35 2.21 -0.90 -3.12
CA SER A 35 2.60 -2.30 -3.36
C SER A 35 3.47 -2.81 -2.23
N PRO A 36 3.51 -4.12 -1.96
CA PRO A 36 4.47 -4.66 -1.00
C PRO A 36 5.90 -4.42 -1.50
N THR A 37 6.81 -4.11 -0.57
CA THR A 37 8.24 -4.00 -0.89
C THR A 37 8.76 -5.35 -1.38
N PRO A 38 9.49 -5.41 -2.51
CA PRO A 38 10.07 -6.65 -2.99
C PRO A 38 11.00 -7.26 -1.94
N ALA A 39 10.93 -8.58 -1.75
CA ALA A 39 11.90 -9.28 -0.91
C ALA A 39 13.30 -9.06 -1.50
N ARG A 40 14.23 -8.61 -0.65
CA ARG A 40 15.68 -8.59 -0.95
C ARG A 40 16.35 -9.66 -0.12
N ASP A 41 17.44 -10.23 -0.61
CA ASP A 41 18.14 -11.31 0.08
C ASP A 41 18.47 -10.91 1.53
N GLY A 42 17.92 -11.66 2.48
CA GLY A 42 18.10 -11.44 3.93
C GLY A 42 17.15 -10.43 4.58
N GLU A 43 16.37 -9.65 3.83
CA GLU A 43 15.41 -8.67 4.36
C GLU A 43 13.97 -9.13 4.14
N ARG A 44 13.32 -9.57 5.22
CA ARG A 44 11.88 -9.87 5.23
C ARG A 44 11.15 -8.87 6.11
N PHE A 45 10.52 -7.88 5.50
CA PHE A 45 9.57 -7.02 6.19
C PHE A 45 8.28 -7.81 6.43
N HIS A 46 7.79 -7.79 7.66
CA HIS A 46 6.49 -8.36 7.99
C HIS A 46 5.42 -7.27 7.91
N PRO A 47 4.15 -7.66 7.73
CA PRO A 47 3.03 -6.73 7.88
C PRO A 47 3.10 -5.98 9.21
N GLY A 48 3.08 -4.65 9.14
CA GLY A 48 3.25 -3.74 10.29
C GLY A 48 4.64 -3.12 10.41
N HIS A 49 5.65 -3.62 9.70
CA HIS A 49 6.92 -2.91 9.57
C HIS A 49 6.75 -1.68 8.65
N PRO A 50 7.29 -0.49 8.98
CA PRO A 50 7.10 0.72 8.16
C PRO A 50 7.58 0.58 6.71
N ALA A 51 8.59 -0.25 6.47
CA ALA A 51 9.13 -0.54 5.14
C ALA A 51 8.42 -1.68 4.39
N TYR A 52 7.33 -2.24 4.93
CA TYR A 52 6.58 -3.31 4.25
C TYR A 52 5.84 -2.80 3.00
N TRP A 53 5.33 -1.57 3.05
CA TRP A 53 4.60 -0.93 1.95
C TRP A 53 5.47 0.08 1.23
N GLN A 54 5.53 -0.03 -0.10
CA GLN A 54 6.10 0.97 -0.99
C GLN A 54 4.96 1.81 -1.59
N PHE A 55 5.06 3.13 -1.48
CA PHE A 55 4.13 4.08 -2.09
C PHE A 55 4.76 4.71 -3.33
N THR A 56 4.01 4.79 -4.42
CA THR A 56 4.44 5.40 -5.68
C THR A 56 3.56 6.62 -5.97
N PRO A 57 4.14 7.82 -6.17
CA PRO A 57 3.38 9.00 -6.52
C PRO A 57 2.75 8.88 -7.92
N PRO A 58 1.67 9.62 -8.19
CA PRO A 58 1.15 9.75 -9.54
C PRO A 58 2.22 10.29 -10.49
N ALA A 59 2.11 9.96 -11.77
CA ALA A 59 2.94 10.58 -12.80
C ALA A 59 2.73 12.10 -12.75
N GLN A 60 3.82 12.86 -12.63
CA GLN A 60 3.74 14.31 -12.66
C GLN A 60 3.51 14.76 -14.11
N THR A 61 2.32 15.29 -14.40
CA THR A 61 2.09 16.07 -15.62
C THR A 61 2.78 17.42 -15.46
N ARG A 62 3.69 17.73 -16.39
CA ARG A 62 4.37 19.04 -16.49
C ARG A 62 3.38 20.18 -16.67
#